data_AF-A0AAN9LBK7-F1
#
_entry.id   AF-A0AAN9LBK7-F1
#
_cell.length_a   1.000
_cell.length_b   1.000
_cell.length_c   1.000
_cell.angle_alpha   90.00
_cell.angle_beta   90.00
_cell.angle_gamma   90.00
#
_symmetry.space_group_name_H-M   'P 1'
#
loop_
_entity.id
_entity.type
_entity.pdbx_description
1 polymer ?
#
loop_
_entity_poly.entity_id
_entity_poly.type
_entity_poly.pdbx_seq_one_letter_code
_entity_poly.pdbx_strand_id
1 'polypeptide(L)'
;MSVSEEAMNMPTMRRPRGRPIGSKNKPKPAPLMRRDTHNVIESHMIEITSGADITYNLVQFARRKERGFCVLSAIGSIRNVTLQQSLIPDTIMTLEGQLQILSLRGSFLPGATPPTLSVYLAGAKGQVVGGKVVGPLVASGTVFIILAAFSNAAFDRLPGEASSSNHHHHNDSCPSNLP
;
A
#
# COMPACT_ATOMS: atom_id res chain seq x y z
N MET A 1 -18.07 101.35 -0.62
CA MET A 1 -17.66 101.41 -2.04
C MET A 1 -16.27 100.78 -2.07
N SER A 2 -15.98 99.64 -2.67
CA SER A 2 -16.65 98.88 -3.72
C SER A 2 -16.12 97.45 -3.65
N VAL A 3 -16.99 96.48 -3.89
CA VAL A 3 -16.66 95.07 -4.12
C VAL A 3 -15.94 94.86 -5.45
N SER A 4 -14.99 93.94 -5.52
CA SER A 4 -14.65 93.13 -6.71
C SER A 4 -13.82 91.90 -6.29
N GLU A 5 -14.24 90.75 -6.81
CA GLU A 5 -13.76 89.38 -6.62
C GLU A 5 -12.33 89.12 -7.14
N GLU A 6 -11.65 88.10 -6.61
CA GLU A 6 -11.17 87.01 -7.48
C GLU A 6 -10.86 85.71 -6.71
N ALA A 7 -11.45 84.62 -7.19
CA ALA A 7 -11.33 83.28 -6.64
C ALA A 7 -10.00 82.64 -7.07
N MET A 8 -9.10 82.39 -6.13
CA MET A 8 -7.93 81.53 -6.35
C MET A 8 -8.32 80.06 -6.11
N ASN A 9 -8.71 79.42 -7.21
CA ASN A 9 -8.94 77.99 -7.36
C ASN A 9 -7.69 77.19 -6.94
N MET A 10 -7.72 76.53 -5.78
CA MET A 10 -6.70 75.53 -5.42
C MET A 10 -6.87 74.30 -6.32
N PRO A 11 -5.88 73.88 -7.11
CA PRO A 11 -5.94 72.60 -7.77
C PRO A 11 -5.79 71.51 -6.70
N THR A 12 -6.89 70.82 -6.36
CA THR A 12 -6.81 69.59 -5.59
C THR A 12 -5.97 68.60 -6.40
N MET A 13 -4.73 68.35 -5.95
CA MET A 13 -3.86 67.34 -6.54
C MET A 13 -4.47 65.96 -6.25
N ARG A 14 -5.34 65.51 -7.15
CA ARG A 14 -5.93 64.17 -7.06
C ARG A 14 -4.81 63.17 -7.32
N ARG A 15 -4.35 62.52 -6.25
CA ARG A 15 -3.48 61.34 -6.36
C ARG A 15 -4.16 60.37 -7.33
N PRO A 16 -3.47 59.88 -8.37
CA PRO A 16 -4.04 58.88 -9.26
C PRO A 16 -4.31 57.63 -8.41
N ARG A 17 -5.59 57.43 -8.06
CA ARG A 17 -6.05 56.17 -7.47
C ARG A 17 -6.15 55.19 -8.61
N GLY A 18 -5.08 54.43 -8.78
CA GLY A 18 -4.95 53.43 -9.82
C GLY A 18 -3.63 52.71 -9.68
N ARG A 19 -3.60 51.48 -10.19
CA ARG A 19 -2.39 50.67 -10.24
C ARG A 19 -1.33 51.44 -11.07
N PRO A 20 -0.04 51.42 -10.68
CA PRO A 20 1.02 52.10 -11.42
C PRO A 20 0.96 51.81 -12.92
N ILE A 21 1.16 52.85 -13.74
CA ILE A 21 1.33 52.73 -15.19
C ILE A 21 2.50 51.77 -15.43
N GLY A 22 2.21 50.61 -16.03
CA GLY A 22 3.20 49.55 -16.25
C GLY A 22 2.94 48.24 -15.49
N SER A 23 1.91 48.18 -14.62
CA SER A 23 1.48 46.93 -13.99
C SER A 23 0.72 46.01 -14.98
N LYS A 24 1.41 45.55 -16.02
CA LYS A 24 0.95 44.43 -16.83
C LYS A 24 0.74 43.26 -15.89
N ASN A 25 -0.47 42.71 -15.88
CA ASN A 25 -0.78 41.47 -15.17
C ASN A 25 0.29 40.45 -15.57
N LYS A 26 1.14 40.03 -14.62
CA LYS A 26 1.82 38.74 -14.80
C LYS A 26 0.71 37.75 -15.15
N PRO A 27 0.76 37.04 -16.28
CA PRO A 27 -0.23 36.03 -16.57
C PRO A 27 -0.31 35.15 -15.32
N LYS A 28 -1.53 34.92 -14.81
CA LYS A 28 -1.73 33.96 -13.72
C LYS A 28 -0.90 32.73 -14.10
N PRO A 29 0.03 32.26 -13.25
CA PRO A 29 0.73 31.02 -13.55
C PRO A 29 -0.38 30.02 -13.89
N ALA A 30 -0.30 29.46 -15.11
CA ALA A 30 -1.30 28.51 -15.57
C ALA A 30 -1.48 27.50 -14.43
N PRO A 31 -2.73 27.15 -14.06
CA PRO A 31 -2.94 26.16 -13.01
C PRO A 31 -2.05 24.99 -13.39
N LEU A 32 -1.09 24.68 -12.52
CA LEU A 32 -0.12 23.65 -12.73
C LEU A 32 -0.95 22.38 -12.80
N MET A 33 -1.30 21.98 -14.03
CA MET A 33 -2.09 20.79 -14.28
C MET A 33 -1.21 19.71 -13.69
N ARG A 34 -1.61 19.19 -12.51
CA ARG A 34 -0.98 18.02 -11.94
C ARG A 34 -1.09 17.02 -13.07
N ARG A 35 0.05 16.73 -13.67
CA ARG A 35 0.17 15.64 -14.61
C ARG A 35 -0.09 14.45 -13.71
N ASP A 36 -1.32 13.96 -13.71
CA ASP A 36 -1.68 12.72 -13.04
C ASP A 36 -0.89 11.64 -13.78
N THR A 37 0.36 11.48 -13.38
CA THR A 37 1.18 10.39 -13.87
C THR A 37 0.52 9.16 -13.29
N HIS A 38 -0.21 8.41 -14.11
CA HIS A 38 -0.93 7.19 -13.71
C HIS A 38 -0.03 6.09 -13.09
N ASN A 39 1.27 6.37 -12.92
CA ASN A 39 2.30 5.50 -12.37
C ASN A 39 2.95 6.08 -11.09
N VAL A 40 2.31 7.00 -10.35
CA VAL A 40 2.83 7.45 -9.05
C VAL A 40 2.66 6.35 -8.00
N ILE A 41 3.75 6.06 -7.28
CA ILE A 41 3.73 5.28 -6.05
C ILE A 41 3.48 6.22 -4.87
N GLU A 42 2.43 5.95 -4.10
CA GLU A 42 2.05 6.75 -2.92
C GLU A 42 2.31 5.97 -1.63
N SER A 43 3.04 6.57 -0.70
CA SER A 43 3.20 6.01 0.63
C SER A 43 1.97 6.26 1.50
N HIS A 44 1.58 5.26 2.27
CA HIS A 44 0.44 5.32 3.17
C HIS A 44 0.82 4.74 4.53
N MET A 45 0.50 5.47 5.60
CA MET A 45 0.53 4.96 6.96
C MET A 45 -0.89 4.55 7.35
N ILE A 46 -1.05 3.29 7.72
CA ILE A 46 -2.34 2.70 8.09
C ILE A 46 -2.25 2.26 9.54
N GLU A 47 -3.22 2.70 10.32
CA GLU A 47 -3.43 2.25 11.69
C GLU A 47 -4.52 1.17 11.71
N ILE A 48 -4.22 0.03 12.31
CA ILE A 48 -5.15 -1.09 12.52
C ILE A 48 -5.37 -1.25 14.01
N THR A 49 -6.63 -1.18 14.44
CA THR A 49 -7.03 -1.32 15.83
C THR A 49 -6.99 -2.78 16.29
N SER A 50 -6.87 -2.99 17.60
CA SER A 50 -6.96 -4.32 18.19
C SER A 50 -8.26 -5.04 17.78
N GLY A 51 -8.16 -6.34 17.52
CA GLY A 51 -9.26 -7.20 17.09
C GLY A 51 -9.58 -7.15 15.61
N ALA A 52 -9.01 -6.21 14.84
CA ALA A 52 -9.21 -6.17 13.41
C ALA A 52 -8.27 -7.13 12.66
N ASP A 53 -8.78 -7.73 11.57
CA ASP A 53 -7.97 -8.51 10.65
C ASP A 53 -7.16 -7.56 9.74
N ILE A 54 -5.84 -7.65 9.83
CA ILE A 54 -4.89 -6.83 9.08
C ILE A 54 -5.04 -7.08 7.58
N THR A 55 -4.98 -8.34 7.14
CA THR A 55 -5.06 -8.72 5.72
C THR A 55 -6.35 -8.18 5.10
N TYR A 56 -7.48 -8.38 5.79
CA TYR A 56 -8.77 -7.87 5.35
C TYR A 56 -8.76 -6.35 5.20
N ASN A 57 -8.30 -5.61 6.21
CA ASN A 57 -8.29 -4.14 6.17
C ASN A 57 -7.37 -3.59 5.07
N LEU A 58 -6.20 -4.19 4.85
CA LEU A 58 -5.31 -3.77 3.78
C LEU A 58 -5.95 -3.98 2.39
N VAL A 59 -6.60 -5.13 2.18
CA VAL A 59 -7.34 -5.41 0.92
C VAL A 59 -8.50 -4.45 0.73
N GLN A 60 -9.26 -4.13 1.80
CA GLN A 60 -10.35 -3.16 1.71
C GLN A 60 -9.84 -1.75 1.40
N PHE A 61 -8.72 -1.33 2.00
CA PHE A 61 -8.04 -0.08 1.66
C PHE A 61 -7.68 -0.04 0.17
N ALA A 62 -7.07 -1.11 -0.33
CA ALA A 62 -6.65 -1.25 -1.73
C ALA A 62 -7.84 -1.14 -2.70
N ARG A 63 -8.93 -1.86 -2.40
CA ARG A 63 -10.17 -1.87 -3.19
C ARG A 63 -10.83 -0.50 -3.25
N ARG A 64 -10.95 0.20 -2.11
CA ARG A 64 -11.55 1.54 -2.05
C ARG A 64 -10.79 2.58 -2.87
N LYS A 65 -9.48 2.38 -3.05
CA LYS A 65 -8.61 3.27 -3.83
C LYS A 65 -8.38 2.80 -5.26
N GLU A 66 -8.90 1.65 -5.65
CA GLU A 66 -8.64 1.01 -6.95
C GLU A 66 -7.13 0.89 -7.23
N ARG A 67 -6.36 0.49 -6.21
CA ARG A 67 -4.89 0.40 -6.27
C ARG A 67 -4.38 -0.92 -5.71
N GLY A 68 -3.24 -1.37 -6.21
CA GLY A 68 -2.42 -2.39 -5.55
C GLY A 68 -1.56 -1.78 -4.44
N PHE A 69 -0.97 -2.64 -3.62
CA PHE A 69 0.01 -2.21 -2.62
C PHE A 69 1.16 -3.20 -2.43
N CYS A 70 2.26 -2.70 -1.88
CA CYS A 70 3.36 -3.46 -1.31
C CYS A 70 3.60 -3.00 0.14
N VAL A 71 3.74 -3.94 1.06
CA VAL A 71 4.07 -3.64 2.47
C VAL A 71 5.55 -3.28 2.59
N LEU A 72 5.82 -2.07 3.06
CA LEU A 72 7.18 -1.59 3.31
C LEU A 72 7.64 -1.95 4.73
N SER A 73 6.74 -1.80 5.71
CA SER A 73 7.00 -2.00 7.14
C SER A 73 5.70 -2.24 7.88
N ALA A 74 5.77 -2.99 8.99
CA ALA A 74 4.70 -3.05 9.98
C ALA A 74 5.27 -3.23 11.38
N ILE A 75 4.64 -2.58 12.36
CA ILE A 75 5.01 -2.67 13.77
C ILE A 75 3.74 -2.84 14.58
N GLY A 76 3.75 -3.79 15.52
CA GLY A 76 2.65 -4.03 16.44
C GLY A 76 2.61 -5.48 16.90
N SER A 77 1.50 -5.87 17.53
CA SER A 77 1.29 -7.23 18.01
C SER A 77 0.05 -7.86 17.38
N ILE A 78 0.12 -9.16 17.16
CA ILE A 78 -0.98 -9.98 16.64
C ILE A 78 -1.29 -11.13 17.60
N ARG A 79 -2.36 -11.86 17.31
CA ARG A 79 -2.73 -13.09 18.02
C ARG A 79 -3.16 -14.17 17.05
N ASN A 80 -2.93 -15.42 17.44
CA ASN A 80 -3.51 -16.63 16.84
C ASN A 80 -3.40 -16.64 15.31
N VAL A 81 -2.19 -16.90 14.83
CA VAL A 81 -1.86 -16.83 13.39
C VAL A 81 -1.56 -18.22 12.85
N THR A 82 -2.04 -18.46 11.63
CA THR A 82 -1.74 -19.69 10.90
C THR A 82 -0.76 -19.38 9.78
N LEU A 83 0.39 -20.04 9.80
CA LEU A 83 1.49 -19.86 8.86
C LEU A 83 1.72 -21.13 8.05
N GLN A 84 2.02 -20.97 6.77
CA GLN A 84 2.62 -22.02 5.95
C GLN A 84 4.14 -21.85 5.98
N GLN A 85 4.83 -22.87 6.48
CA GLN A 85 6.28 -22.86 6.65
C GLN A 85 6.97 -23.02 5.29
N SER A 86 7.87 -22.11 4.92
CA SER A 86 8.58 -22.23 3.64
C SER A 86 9.63 -23.35 3.61
N LEU A 87 10.07 -23.85 4.77
CA LEU A 87 11.10 -24.89 4.85
C LEU A 87 10.56 -26.29 4.49
N ILE A 88 9.26 -26.52 4.68
CA ILE A 88 8.64 -27.83 4.45
C ILE A 88 7.36 -27.59 3.65
N PRO A 89 7.29 -28.05 2.38
CA PRO A 89 6.10 -27.93 1.56
C PRO A 89 4.85 -28.41 2.31
N ASP A 90 3.75 -27.69 2.12
CA ASP A 90 2.42 -28.00 2.70
C ASP A 90 2.34 -28.11 4.22
N THR A 91 3.38 -27.71 4.95
CA THR A 91 3.33 -27.67 6.41
C THR A 91 2.64 -26.40 6.88
N ILE A 92 1.48 -26.56 7.52
CA ILE A 92 0.72 -25.49 8.15
C ILE A 92 0.92 -25.56 9.67
N MET A 93 1.26 -24.44 10.28
CA MET A 93 1.47 -24.29 11.72
C MET A 93 0.57 -23.17 12.27
N THR A 94 -0.15 -23.45 13.35
CA THR A 94 -0.88 -22.43 14.09
C THR A 94 -0.09 -22.03 15.32
N LEU A 95 0.13 -20.72 15.47
CA LEU A 95 0.80 -20.12 16.62
C LEU A 95 -0.25 -19.43 17.49
N GLU A 96 -0.46 -19.99 18.67
CA GLU A 96 -1.39 -19.46 19.67
C GLU A 96 -0.73 -18.42 20.58
N GLY A 97 -1.53 -17.45 21.03
CA GLY A 97 -1.10 -16.39 21.94
C GLY A 97 -0.69 -15.11 21.24
N GLN A 98 -0.19 -14.14 22.03
CA GLN A 98 0.23 -12.84 21.54
C GLN A 98 1.67 -12.89 21.02
N LEU A 99 1.85 -12.38 19.81
CA LEU A 99 3.12 -12.39 19.08
C LEU A 99 3.46 -10.98 18.61
N GLN A 100 4.73 -10.61 18.65
CA GLN A 100 5.19 -9.32 18.16
C GLN A 100 5.60 -9.42 16.69
N ILE A 101 5.13 -8.49 15.86
CA ILE A 101 5.58 -8.39 14.47
C ILE A 101 7.02 -7.89 14.44
N LEU A 102 7.92 -8.69 13.87
CA LEU A 102 9.29 -8.27 13.54
C LEU A 102 9.38 -7.77 12.10
N SER A 103 8.64 -8.43 11.20
CA SER A 103 8.57 -8.07 9.80
C SER A 103 7.25 -8.55 9.20
N LEU A 104 6.61 -7.69 8.40
CA LEU A 104 5.50 -8.04 7.52
C LEU A 104 5.91 -7.68 6.10
N ARG A 105 5.84 -8.65 5.21
CA ARG A 105 6.12 -8.49 3.79
C ARG A 105 4.92 -8.94 2.98
N GLY A 106 4.83 -8.45 1.76
CA GLY A 106 3.83 -8.93 0.82
C GLY A 106 3.21 -7.83 -0.01
N SER A 107 2.35 -8.24 -0.92
CA SER A 107 1.68 -7.35 -1.83
C SER A 107 0.29 -7.86 -2.19
N PHE A 108 -0.49 -6.97 -2.77
CA PHE A 108 -1.79 -7.27 -3.33
C PHE A 108 -1.94 -6.48 -4.63
N LEU A 109 -2.39 -7.18 -5.67
CA LEU A 109 -2.71 -6.60 -6.96
C LEU A 109 -4.18 -6.94 -7.30
N PRO A 110 -5.09 -5.95 -7.35
CA PRO A 110 -6.47 -6.17 -7.73
C PRO A 110 -6.58 -6.97 -9.05
N GLY A 111 -7.36 -8.05 -9.05
CA GLY A 111 -7.65 -8.85 -10.24
C GLY A 111 -6.60 -9.87 -10.66
N ALA A 112 -5.37 -9.82 -10.14
CA ALA A 112 -4.30 -10.76 -10.53
C ALA A 112 -4.21 -11.97 -9.58
N THR A 113 -4.14 -11.72 -8.27
CA THR A 113 -3.97 -12.77 -7.26
C THR A 113 -4.59 -12.39 -5.92
N PRO A 114 -4.92 -13.38 -5.07
CA PRO A 114 -5.17 -13.12 -3.65
C PRO A 114 -3.98 -12.38 -3.00
N PRO A 115 -4.20 -11.65 -1.90
CA PRO A 115 -3.11 -11.01 -1.16
C PRO A 115 -2.10 -12.08 -0.68
N THR A 116 -0.82 -11.85 -0.94
CA THR A 116 0.26 -12.72 -0.46
C THR A 116 1.05 -11.98 0.59
N LEU A 117 0.80 -12.32 1.85
CA LEU A 117 1.53 -11.77 3.00
C LEU A 117 2.38 -12.86 3.66
N SER A 118 3.57 -12.46 4.11
CA SER A 118 4.46 -13.28 4.93
C SER A 118 4.93 -12.48 6.13
N VAL A 119 5.10 -13.17 7.26
CA VAL A 119 5.45 -12.53 8.53
C VAL A 119 6.62 -13.22 9.20
N TYR A 120 7.37 -12.46 9.99
CA TYR A 120 8.27 -12.97 11.03
C TYR A 120 7.82 -12.41 12.37
N LEU A 121 7.72 -13.28 13.36
CA LEU A 121 7.08 -13.02 14.63
C LEU A 121 7.96 -13.47 15.79
N ALA A 122 8.03 -12.66 16.84
CA ALA A 122 8.61 -13.06 18.11
C ALA A 122 7.52 -13.52 19.09
N GLY A 123 7.73 -14.69 19.69
CA GLY A 123 6.91 -15.17 20.79
C GLY A 123 7.49 -14.81 22.16
N ALA A 124 6.70 -15.04 23.22
CA ALA A 124 7.06 -14.66 24.59
C ALA A 124 8.32 -15.37 25.16
N LYS A 125 8.78 -16.46 24.54
CA LYS A 125 9.98 -17.21 24.96
C LYS A 125 11.22 -16.83 24.15
N GLY A 126 11.19 -15.72 23.41
CA GLY A 126 12.29 -15.26 22.56
C GLY A 126 12.46 -16.06 21.26
N GLN A 127 11.53 -16.97 20.96
CA GLN A 127 11.54 -17.71 19.71
C GLN A 127 11.05 -16.83 18.55
N VAL A 128 11.64 -17.04 17.37
CA VAL A 128 11.21 -16.38 16.13
C VAL A 128 10.64 -17.42 15.17
N VAL A 129 9.43 -17.15 14.66
CA VAL A 129 8.77 -18.01 13.68
C VAL A 129 8.32 -17.14 12.51
N GLY A 130 8.43 -17.65 11.29
CA GLY A 130 7.98 -16.93 10.11
C GLY A 130 7.49 -17.84 9.00
N GLY A 131 6.72 -17.27 8.10
CA GLY A 131 6.09 -17.99 7.00
C GLY A 131 5.03 -17.16 6.29
N LYS A 132 4.42 -17.78 5.28
CA LYS A 132 3.29 -17.19 4.56
C LYS A 132 2.04 -17.25 5.45
N VAL A 133 1.29 -16.17 5.52
CA VAL A 133 0.03 -16.12 6.25
C VAL A 133 -1.03 -16.88 5.45
N VAL A 134 -1.65 -17.90 6.07
CA VAL A 134 -2.69 -18.75 5.44
C VAL A 134 -4.00 -18.76 6.22
N GLY A 135 -4.27 -17.67 6.94
CA GLY A 135 -5.49 -17.46 7.70
C GLY A 135 -5.64 -16.00 8.14
N PRO A 136 -6.53 -15.72 9.10
CA PRO A 136 -6.69 -14.39 9.66
C PRO A 136 -5.40 -13.87 10.29
N LEU A 137 -5.10 -12.59 10.09
CA LEU A 137 -3.97 -11.92 10.74
C LEU A 137 -4.52 -10.87 11.71
N VAL A 138 -4.93 -11.31 12.90
CA VAL A 138 -5.69 -10.48 13.82
C VAL A 138 -4.77 -9.67 14.73
N ALA A 139 -4.96 -8.37 14.76
CA ALA A 139 -4.26 -7.46 15.66
C ALA A 139 -4.62 -7.76 17.13
N SER A 140 -3.61 -7.85 18.00
CA SER A 140 -3.79 -7.96 19.46
C SER A 140 -3.69 -6.58 20.14
N GLY A 141 -2.87 -5.68 19.58
CA GLY A 141 -2.80 -4.26 19.92
C GLY A 141 -2.93 -3.38 18.68
N THR A 142 -2.63 -2.09 18.80
CA THR A 142 -2.54 -1.21 17.62
C THR A 142 -1.37 -1.64 16.74
N VAL A 143 -1.63 -1.79 15.43
CA VAL A 143 -0.62 -2.11 14.43
C VAL A 143 -0.52 -0.97 13.43
N PHE A 144 0.69 -0.45 13.25
CA PHE A 144 0.99 0.55 12.22
C PHE A 144 1.65 -0.12 11.02
N ILE A 145 1.16 0.18 9.83
CA ILE A 145 1.63 -0.42 8.57
C ILE A 145 1.94 0.70 7.60
N ILE A 146 3.13 0.65 7.00
CA ILE A 146 3.51 1.54 5.91
C ILE A 146 3.41 0.77 4.60
N LEU A 147 2.60 1.26 3.67
CA LEU A 147 2.41 0.70 2.33
C LEU A 147 2.93 1.63 1.25
N ALA A 148 3.41 1.05 0.16
CA ALA A 148 3.52 1.72 -1.14
C ALA A 148 2.31 1.29 -2.00
N ALA A 149 1.46 2.24 -2.38
CA ALA A 149 0.27 1.99 -3.20
C ALA A 149 0.48 2.48 -4.65
N PHE A 150 0.01 1.71 -5.63
CA PHE A 150 0.22 1.98 -7.06
C PHE A 150 -1.02 1.61 -7.88
N SER A 151 -1.26 2.34 -8.98
CA SER A 151 -2.45 2.17 -9.83
C SER A 151 -2.26 1.21 -11.00
N ASN A 152 -1.04 1.16 -11.55
CA ASN A 152 -0.74 0.42 -12.78
C ASN A 152 0.51 -0.44 -12.57
N ALA A 153 0.31 -1.66 -12.07
CA ALA A 153 1.38 -2.65 -11.97
C ALA A 153 1.19 -3.72 -13.03
N ALA A 154 2.24 -3.93 -13.82
CA ALA A 154 2.35 -5.10 -14.67
C ALA A 154 2.74 -6.32 -13.81
N PHE A 155 2.17 -7.47 -14.16
CA PHE A 155 2.56 -8.76 -13.59
C PHE A 155 3.11 -9.63 -14.71
N ASP A 156 4.44 -9.77 -14.72
CA ASP A 156 5.14 -10.58 -15.71
C ASP A 156 5.45 -11.95 -15.11
N ARG A 157 4.96 -13.01 -15.74
CA ARG A 157 5.36 -14.39 -15.41
C ARG A 157 6.64 -14.71 -16.15
N LEU A 158 7.74 -14.83 -15.42
CA LEU A 158 8.99 -15.31 -15.99
C LEU A 158 8.92 -16.84 -16.20
N PRO A 159 9.60 -17.38 -17.23
CA PRO A 159 9.70 -18.83 -17.42
C PRO A 159 10.37 -19.46 -16.18
N GLY A 160 9.64 -20.31 -15.47
CA GLY A 160 10.21 -21.16 -14.43
C GLY A 160 10.53 -22.52 -15.03
N GLU A 161 11.74 -23.04 -14.82
CA GLU A 161 11.99 -24.47 -15.06
C GLU A 161 11.08 -25.25 -14.11
N ALA A 162 10.01 -25.82 -14.64
CA ALA A 162 9.21 -26.79 -13.92
C ALA A 162 10.13 -28.00 -13.69
N SER A 163 10.54 -28.24 -12.44
CA SER A 163 11.12 -29.52 -12.05
C SER A 163 10.03 -30.58 -12.16
N SER A 164 9.85 -31.09 -13.38
CA SER A 164 9.05 -32.26 -13.70
C SER A 164 9.73 -33.48 -13.09
N SER A 165 9.38 -33.83 -11.85
CA SER A 165 9.53 -35.18 -11.33
C SER A 165 8.52 -36.10 -12.01
N ASN A 166 8.74 -36.38 -13.29
CA ASN A 166 8.09 -37.50 -13.98
C ASN A 166 8.66 -38.80 -13.40
N HIS A 167 8.10 -39.28 -12.29
CA HIS A 167 8.21 -40.69 -11.93
C HIS A 167 7.34 -41.50 -12.90
N HIS A 168 7.93 -41.96 -14.01
CA HIS A 168 7.39 -43.08 -14.76
C HIS A 168 7.51 -44.34 -13.87
N HIS A 169 6.43 -44.71 -13.19
CA HIS A 169 6.25 -46.09 -12.72
C HIS A 169 5.81 -46.91 -13.94
N HIS A 170 6.73 -47.67 -14.51
CA HIS A 170 6.42 -48.70 -15.48
C HIS A 170 5.74 -49.85 -14.72
N ASN A 171 4.41 -49.90 -14.80
CA ASN A 171 3.63 -51.03 -14.28
C ASN A 171 3.72 -52.18 -15.29
N ASP A 172 4.77 -52.99 -15.21
CA ASP A 172 4.77 -54.31 -15.83
C ASP A 172 3.84 -55.22 -15.02
N SER A 173 2.59 -55.26 -15.48
CA SER A 173 1.61 -56.22 -15.00
C SER A 173 1.90 -57.55 -15.70
N CYS A 174 2.60 -58.46 -15.03
CA CYS A 174 2.72 -59.86 -15.45
C CYS A 174 1.34 -60.53 -15.35
N PRO A 175 0.74 -61.06 -16.42
CA PRO A 175 -0.46 -61.89 -16.30
C PRO A 175 -0.05 -63.30 -15.86
N SER A 176 -0.39 -63.66 -14.63
CA SER A 176 -0.36 -65.04 -14.17
C SER A 176 -1.54 -65.81 -14.79
N ASN A 177 -1.26 -66.60 -15.82
CA ASN A 177 -2.13 -67.69 -16.25
C ASN A 177 -1.39 -69.02 -16.04
N LEU A 178 -1.93 -69.86 -15.16
CA LEU A 178 -2.07 -71.32 -15.28
C LEU A 178 -2.64 -71.89 -13.96
N PRO A 179 -3.30 -73.06 -13.95
CA PRO A 179 -3.82 -73.86 -15.07
C PRO A 179 -5.35 -73.78 -15.23
#